data_AF-A0A7C6T1L0-F1
#
_entry.id   AF-A0A7C6T1L0-F1
#
_cell.length_a   1.000
_cell.length_b   1.000
_cell.length_c   1.000
_cell.angle_alpha   90.00
_cell.angle_beta   90.00
_cell.angle_gamma   90.00
#
_symmetry.space_group_name_H-M   'P 1'
#
loop_
_entity.id
_entity.type
_entity.pdbx_description
1 polymer ?
#
loop_
_entity_poly.entity_id
_entity_poly.type
_entity_poly.pdbx_seq_one_letter_code
_entity_poly.pdbx_strand_id
1 'polypeptide(L)'
;MRRLSWIEKLNRSLELSVDDATREAIMEGSESLRSASGPQRKATWVKNAMERMDSMLDEKTRIEVMERCSCDFEARKRVARRIYEES
;
A
#
# COMPACT_ATOMS: atom_id res chain seq x y z
N MET A 1 -19.55 11.10 1.39
CA MET A 1 -18.95 10.09 2.29
C MET A 1 -17.46 10.01 1.97
N ARG A 2 -16.56 10.20 2.94
CA ARG A 2 -15.11 10.35 2.69
C ARG A 2 -14.46 9.00 2.31
N ARG A 3 -13.60 9.01 1.28
CA ARG A 3 -12.65 7.93 1.03
C ARG A 3 -11.66 7.84 2.20
N LEU A 4 -11.10 6.65 2.39
CA LEU A 4 -10.15 6.36 3.45
C LEU A 4 -8.77 6.85 3.00
N SER A 5 -8.16 7.75 3.78
CA SER A 5 -6.88 8.38 3.41
C SER A 5 -5.74 7.38 3.19
N TRP A 6 -5.76 6.23 3.86
CA TRP A 6 -4.76 5.16 3.68
C TRP A 6 -4.92 4.40 2.36
N ILE A 7 -6.14 4.29 1.81
CA ILE A 7 -6.37 3.70 0.47
C ILE A 7 -5.82 4.65 -0.59
N GLU A 8 -6.05 5.95 -0.43
CA GLU A 8 -5.56 6.97 -1.36
C GLU A 8 -4.02 7.03 -1.38
N LYS A 9 -3.39 6.90 -0.21
CA LYS A 9 -1.93 6.79 -0.10
C LYS A 9 -1.37 5.56 -0.82
N LEU A 10 -2.00 4.39 -0.66
CA LEU A 10 -1.59 3.18 -1.36
C LEU A 10 -1.74 3.34 -2.88
N ASN A 11 -2.89 3.83 -3.35
CA ASN A 11 -3.14 4.06 -4.77
C ASN A 11 -2.08 4.96 -5.41
N ARG A 12 -1.80 6.09 -4.77
CA ARG A 12 -0.79 7.05 -5.24
C ARG A 12 0.62 6.45 -5.20
N SER A 13 0.91 5.61 -4.23
CA SER A 13 2.20 4.93 -4.18
C SER A 13 2.37 3.94 -5.33
N LEU A 14 1.33 3.17 -5.66
CA LEU A 14 1.32 2.24 -6.78
C LEU A 14 1.46 2.98 -8.12
N GLU A 15 0.72 4.08 -8.31
CA GLU A 15 0.83 4.93 -9.50
C GLU A 15 2.26 5.40 -9.80
N LEU A 16 3.10 5.55 -8.77
CA LEU A 16 4.49 5.98 -8.91
C LEU A 16 5.51 4.83 -9.06
N SER A 17 5.06 3.58 -9.02
CA SER A 17 5.94 2.40 -8.94
C SER A 17 5.58 1.30 -9.93
N VAL A 18 4.36 1.29 -10.48
CA VAL A 18 3.88 0.24 -11.39
C VAL A 18 3.04 0.82 -12.52
N ASP A 19 2.79 0.03 -13.56
CA ASP A 19 1.84 0.39 -14.61
C ASP A 19 0.37 0.40 -14.13
N ASP A 20 -0.49 1.02 -14.93
CA ASP A 20 -1.90 1.20 -14.58
C ASP A 20 -2.66 -0.13 -14.42
N ALA A 21 -2.34 -1.16 -15.21
CA ALA A 21 -3.03 -2.46 -15.13
C ALA A 21 -2.69 -3.18 -13.82
N THR A 22 -1.42 -3.17 -13.44
CA THR A 22 -0.94 -3.71 -12.16
C THR A 22 -1.54 -2.93 -10.99
N ARG A 23 -1.60 -1.59 -11.08
CA ARG A 23 -2.25 -0.75 -10.07
C ARG A 23 -3.73 -1.10 -9.89
N GLU A 24 -4.48 -1.18 -10.99
CA GLU A 24 -5.91 -1.48 -10.97
C GLU A 24 -6.19 -2.86 -10.38
N ALA A 25 -5.40 -3.87 -10.75
CA ALA A 25 -5.51 -5.21 -10.19
C ALA A 25 -5.30 -5.22 -8.66
N ILE A 26 -4.26 -4.52 -8.17
CA ILE A 26 -4.00 -4.43 -6.72
C ILE A 26 -5.10 -3.66 -5.98
N MET A 27 -5.65 -2.61 -6.61
CA MET A 27 -6.66 -1.73 -6.01
C MET A 27 -8.09 -2.24 -6.11
N GLU A 28 -8.31 -3.37 -6.79
CA GLU A 28 -9.62 -3.97 -7.03
C GLU A 28 -10.46 -4.08 -5.74
N GLY A 29 -11.70 -3.58 -5.81
CA GLY A 29 -12.68 -3.64 -4.72
C GLY A 29 -12.56 -2.50 -3.71
N SER A 30 -11.55 -1.63 -3.83
CA SER A 30 -11.37 -0.45 -2.99
C SER A 30 -12.52 0.55 -3.11
N GLU A 31 -13.18 0.60 -4.27
CA GLU A 31 -14.31 1.49 -4.58
C GLU A 31 -15.53 1.17 -3.71
N SER A 32 -15.59 -0.04 -3.15
CA SER A 32 -16.66 -0.47 -2.24
C SER A 32 -16.39 -0.10 -0.78
N LEU A 33 -15.13 0.20 -0.43
CA LEU A 33 -14.74 0.57 0.94
C LEU A 33 -15.11 2.01 1.26
N ARG A 34 -15.65 2.20 2.46
CA ARG A 34 -16.08 3.48 2.99
C ARG A 34 -15.58 3.65 4.43
N SER A 35 -15.61 4.87 4.93
CA SER A 35 -15.33 5.14 6.34
C SER A 35 -16.22 4.31 7.28
N ALA A 36 -17.49 4.12 6.91
CA ALA A 36 -18.48 3.31 7.64
C ALA A 36 -18.31 1.79 7.49
N SER A 37 -17.44 1.30 6.60
CA SER A 37 -17.18 -0.14 6.49
C SER A 37 -16.64 -0.69 7.82
N GLY A 38 -17.15 -1.86 8.23
CA GLY A 38 -16.73 -2.52 9.46
C GLY A 38 -15.24 -2.92 9.44
N PRO A 39 -14.61 -3.09 10.62
CA PRO A 39 -13.19 -3.43 10.74
C PRO A 39 -12.81 -4.69 9.94
N GLN A 40 -13.60 -5.76 10.03
CA GLN A 40 -13.36 -7.02 9.31
C GLN A 40 -13.26 -6.79 7.80
N ARG A 41 -14.18 -6.04 7.22
CA ARG A 41 -14.22 -5.77 5.78
C ARG A 41 -13.00 -4.97 5.32
N LYS A 42 -12.56 -4.00 6.11
CA LYS A 42 -11.33 -3.23 5.82
C LYS A 42 -10.10 -4.14 5.89
N ALA A 43 -9.99 -4.97 6.93
CA ALA A 43 -8.88 -5.89 7.13
C ALA A 43 -8.79 -6.93 6.01
N THR A 44 -9.92 -7.54 5.62
CA THR A 44 -9.98 -8.50 4.51
C THR A 44 -9.49 -7.87 3.21
N TRP A 45 -9.92 -6.64 2.89
CA TRP A 45 -9.44 -5.98 1.68
C TRP A 45 -7.94 -5.69 1.72
N VAL A 46 -7.42 -5.18 2.85
CA VAL A 46 -5.99 -4.92 3.01
C VAL A 46 -5.19 -6.20 2.81
N LYS A 47 -5.60 -7.30 3.47
CA LYS A 47 -4.94 -8.59 3.30
C LYS A 47 -4.87 -9.00 1.82
N ASN A 48 -6.00 -8.96 1.13
CA ASN A 48 -6.05 -9.36 -0.28
C ASN A 48 -5.24 -8.40 -1.18
N ALA A 49 -5.17 -7.11 -0.87
CA ALA A 49 -4.33 -6.16 -1.60
C ALA A 49 -2.83 -6.48 -1.42
N MET A 50 -2.42 -6.85 -0.19
CA MET A 50 -1.04 -7.27 0.09
C MET A 50 -0.70 -8.59 -0.63
N GLU A 51 -1.61 -9.58 -0.63
CA GLU A 51 -1.40 -10.83 -1.35
C GLU A 51 -1.24 -10.60 -2.87
N ARG A 52 -2.01 -9.67 -3.45
CA ARG A 52 -1.84 -9.27 -4.86
C ARG A 52 -0.47 -8.63 -5.10
N MET A 53 -0.07 -7.68 -4.26
CA MET A 53 1.28 -7.09 -4.32
C MET A 53 2.36 -8.16 -4.20
N ASP A 54 2.17 -9.15 -3.33
CA ASP A 54 3.13 -10.23 -3.13
C ASP A 54 3.29 -11.11 -4.37
N SER A 55 2.21 -11.31 -5.12
CA SER A 55 2.20 -12.12 -6.34
C SER A 55 2.65 -11.38 -7.59
N MET A 56 2.43 -10.06 -7.67
CA MET A 56 2.62 -9.27 -8.88
C MET A 56 3.91 -8.46 -8.89
N LEU A 57 4.45 -8.12 -7.71
CA LEU A 57 5.59 -7.21 -7.58
C LEU A 57 6.81 -7.96 -7.09
N ASP A 58 7.96 -7.63 -7.67
CA ASP A 58 9.24 -7.97 -7.09
C ASP A 58 9.41 -7.31 -5.71
N GLU A 59 10.31 -7.88 -4.91
CA GLU A 59 10.55 -7.45 -3.53
C GLU A 59 10.93 -5.96 -3.43
N LYS A 60 11.76 -5.47 -4.35
CA LYS A 60 12.22 -4.07 -4.34
C LYS A 60 11.04 -3.13 -4.57
N THR A 61 10.25 -3.38 -5.61
CA THR A 61 9.07 -2.57 -5.95
C THR A 61 8.03 -2.61 -4.82
N ARG A 62 7.82 -3.78 -4.21
CA ARG A 62 6.92 -3.96 -3.06
C ARG A 62 7.35 -3.12 -1.86
N ILE A 63 8.63 -3.18 -1.51
CA ILE A 63 9.20 -2.39 -0.42
C ILE A 63 9.00 -0.90 -0.69
N GLU A 64 9.33 -0.43 -1.90
CA GLU A 64 9.17 0.98 -2.27
C GLU A 64 7.72 1.46 -2.12
N VAL A 65 6.75 0.64 -2.53
CA VAL A 65 5.32 0.96 -2.39
C VAL A 65 4.91 1.03 -0.91
N MET A 66 5.21 -0.01 -0.14
CA MET A 66 4.83 -0.09 1.27
C MET A 66 5.42 1.04 2.10
N GLU A 67 6.67 1.36 1.81
CA GLU A 67 7.39 2.43 2.47
C GLU A 67 6.74 3.81 2.22
N ARG A 68 6.30 4.10 0.99
CA ARG A 68 5.68 5.39 0.62
C ARG A 68 4.25 5.55 1.13
N CYS A 69 3.47 4.46 1.22
CA CYS A 69 2.08 4.54 1.67
C CYS A 69 1.91 4.53 3.21
N SER A 70 2.98 4.23 3.93
CA SER A 70 3.01 4.11 5.38
C SER A 70 2.55 5.40 6.10
N CYS A 71 1.81 5.23 7.21
CA CYS A 71 1.13 6.36 7.87
C CYS A 71 1.99 7.15 8.85
N ASP A 72 3.24 6.75 9.12
CA ASP A 72 4.07 7.36 10.18
C ASP A 72 5.59 7.21 9.95
N PHE A 73 6.01 6.94 8.70
CA PHE A 73 7.29 6.27 8.46
C PHE A 73 8.39 7.14 7.84
N GLU A 74 8.19 8.36 7.35
CA GLU A 74 9.31 9.09 6.72
C GLU A 74 10.48 9.38 7.69
N ALA A 75 10.20 9.56 8.99
CA ALA A 75 11.25 9.70 10.00
C ALA A 75 11.85 8.35 10.41
N ARG A 76 11.03 7.34 10.70
CA ARG A 76 11.47 6.02 11.20
C ARG A 76 12.10 5.15 10.09
N LYS A 77 11.64 5.27 8.85
CA LYS A 77 12.18 4.63 7.65
C LYS A 77 13.59 5.09 7.32
N ARG A 78 13.84 6.41 7.35
CA ARG A 78 15.18 6.95 7.10
C ARG A 78 16.20 6.37 8.08
N VAL A 79 15.79 6.20 9.34
CA VAL A 79 16.62 5.54 10.35
C VAL A 79 16.81 4.05 10.05
N ALA A 80 15.74 3.30 9.77
CA ALA A 80 15.85 1.87 9.48
C ALA A 80 16.67 1.56 8.21
N ARG A 81 16.46 2.33 7.13
CA ARG A 81 17.23 2.22 5.89
C ARG A 81 18.71 2.48 6.11
N ARG A 82 19.04 3.54 6.85
CA ARG A 82 20.43 3.86 7.21
C ARG A 82 21.09 2.69 7.96
N ILE A 83 20.40 2.10 8.94
CA ILE A 83 20.92 0.95 9.69
C ILE A 83 21.21 -0.24 8.77
N TYR A 84 20.35 -0.52 7.79
CA TYR A 84 20.53 -1.62 6.83
C TYR A 84 21.65 -1.36 5.83
N GLU A 85 21.79 -0.13 5.33
CA GLU A 85 22.86 0.23 4.38
C GLU A 85 24.25 0.30 5.05
N GLU A 86 24.30 0.54 6.36
CA GLU A 86 25.53 0.59 7.16
C GLU A 86 25.94 -0.78 7.77
N SER A 87 25.13 -1.83 7.60
CA SER A 87 25.38 -3.20 8.08
C SER A 87 25.83 -4.16 6.98
#